data_AF-A0A519EE82-F1
#
_entry.id   AF-A0A519EE82-F1
#
_cell.length_a   1.000
_cell.length_b   1.000
_cell.length_c   1.000
_cell.angle_alpha   90.00
_cell.angle_beta   90.00
_cell.angle_gamma   90.00
#
_symmetry.space_group_name_H-M   'P 1'
#
loop_
_entity.id
_entity.type
_entity.pdbx_description
1 polymer ?
#
loop_
_entity_poly.entity_id
_entity_poly.type
_entity_poly.pdbx_seq_one_letter_code
_entity_poly.pdbx_strand_id
1 'polypeptide(L)'
;MRSVCAIVEGDGEVAAIPIVLRRLHERFGPADHVRVLPPIRVHKDRFLNREEEFRRHLLLAAAKCGEDGWVLVVLDADDSCPMALAADIRRRAEQVLPHRTVAVVIPNREFEAWFIAAAESLNGVRGFAWAPEDRVDAETPRNAKGWMKERMASRSYGATTDQPAFSAKFDLDQAAINSRSFRKMCAEWKKNFQIEEPGAVATAA
;
A
#
# COMPACT_ATOMS: atom_id res chain seq x y z
N MET A 1 8.70 -15.59 13.45
CA MET A 1 8.88 -14.64 12.33
C MET A 1 7.64 -14.69 11.44
N ARG A 2 6.80 -13.65 11.44
CA ARG A 2 5.59 -13.61 10.59
C ARG A 2 5.98 -13.19 9.17
N SER A 3 5.36 -13.81 8.16
CA SER A 3 5.56 -13.41 6.76
C SER A 3 4.31 -12.77 6.16
N VAL A 4 4.54 -11.88 5.20
CA VAL A 4 3.49 -11.23 4.42
C VAL A 4 3.77 -11.40 2.94
N CYS A 5 2.74 -11.76 2.16
CA CYS A 5 2.79 -11.80 0.71
C CYS A 5 1.75 -10.82 0.17
N ALA A 6 2.19 -9.83 -0.59
CA ALA A 6 1.31 -8.89 -1.23
C ALA A 6 0.80 -9.43 -2.58
N ILE A 7 -0.43 -9.07 -2.95
CA ILE A 7 -0.99 -9.17 -4.30
C ILE A 7 -1.11 -7.74 -4.81
N VAL A 8 -0.50 -7.45 -5.95
CA VAL A 8 -0.35 -6.09 -6.53
C VAL A 8 -0.67 -6.10 -8.02
N GLU A 9 -0.92 -4.94 -8.61
CA GLU A 9 -1.27 -4.80 -10.03
C GLU A 9 -0.07 -4.41 -10.91
N GLY A 10 0.63 -3.37 -10.49
CA GLY A 10 1.67 -2.72 -11.28
C GLY A 10 3.05 -3.38 -11.17
N ASP A 11 3.84 -3.30 -12.25
CA ASP A 11 5.23 -3.77 -12.22
C ASP A 11 6.12 -2.96 -11.25
N GLY A 12 5.85 -1.66 -11.09
CA GLY A 12 6.56 -0.86 -10.10
C GLY A 12 6.16 -1.18 -8.65
N GLU A 13 4.90 -1.55 -8.40
CA GLU A 13 4.40 -1.96 -7.08
C GLU A 13 5.10 -3.23 -6.57
N VAL A 14 5.42 -4.16 -7.48
CA VAL A 14 6.18 -5.38 -7.15
C VAL A 14 7.49 -5.04 -6.45
N ALA A 15 8.16 -3.95 -6.84
CA ALA A 15 9.39 -3.49 -6.22
C ALA A 15 9.14 -2.48 -5.08
N ALA A 16 8.12 -1.63 -5.20
CA ALA A 16 7.82 -0.55 -4.26
C ALA A 16 7.16 -1.02 -2.97
N ILE A 17 6.12 -1.87 -3.05
CA ILE A 17 5.37 -2.36 -1.87
C ILE A 17 6.30 -3.00 -0.84
N PRO A 18 7.21 -3.93 -1.20
CA PRO A 18 8.10 -4.53 -0.21
C PRO A 18 8.95 -3.52 0.57
N ILE A 19 9.33 -2.40 -0.07
CA ILE A 19 10.08 -1.32 0.58
C ILE A 19 9.17 -0.62 1.60
N VAL A 20 7.94 -0.27 1.21
CA VAL A 20 6.97 0.34 2.13
C VAL A 20 6.71 -0.56 3.34
N LEU A 21 6.49 -1.87 3.12
CA LEU A 21 6.23 -2.82 4.22
C LEU A 21 7.39 -2.91 5.21
N ARG A 22 8.63 -2.95 4.73
CA ARG A 22 9.82 -2.94 5.60
C ARG A 22 9.92 -1.65 6.41
N ARG A 23 9.69 -0.50 5.78
CA ARG A 23 9.71 0.79 6.47
C ARG A 23 8.57 0.93 7.49
N LEU A 24 7.38 0.42 7.18
CA LEU A 24 6.27 0.34 8.14
C LEU A 24 6.63 -0.55 9.32
N HIS A 25 7.34 -1.66 9.08
CA HIS A 25 7.84 -2.51 10.16
C HIS A 25 8.92 -1.86 11.00
N GLU A 26 9.90 -1.19 10.39
CA GLU A 26 10.92 -0.42 11.12
C GLU A 26 10.28 0.66 12.00
N ARG A 27 9.18 1.24 11.52
CA ARG A 27 8.47 2.33 12.20
C ARG A 27 7.53 1.87 13.30
N PHE A 28 6.74 0.84 13.04
CA PHE A 28 5.65 0.41 13.94
C PHE A 28 5.90 -0.98 14.53
N GLY A 29 6.66 -1.82 13.86
CA GLY A 29 6.85 -3.23 14.17
C GLY A 29 7.54 -3.47 15.52
N PRO A 30 7.31 -4.65 16.13
CA PRO A 30 8.18 -5.13 17.19
C PRO A 30 9.62 -5.30 16.66
N ALA A 31 10.58 -5.38 17.57
CA ALA A 31 12.00 -5.59 17.24
C ALA A 31 12.26 -6.90 16.45
N ASP A 32 11.31 -7.83 16.46
CA ASP A 32 11.35 -9.05 15.67
C ASP A 32 11.37 -8.77 14.16
N HIS A 33 11.97 -9.67 13.39
CA HIS A 33 11.99 -9.54 11.94
C HIS A 33 10.63 -9.88 11.29
N VAL A 34 10.22 -9.12 10.27
CA VAL A 34 9.13 -9.49 9.35
C VAL A 34 9.72 -10.06 8.06
N ARG A 35 9.18 -11.18 7.58
CA ARG A 35 9.55 -11.71 6.27
C ARG A 35 8.62 -11.18 5.19
N VAL A 36 9.01 -10.10 4.52
CA VAL A 36 8.29 -9.56 3.37
C VAL A 36 8.61 -10.39 2.12
N LEU A 37 7.64 -11.15 1.63
CA LEU A 37 7.78 -12.04 0.48
C LEU A 37 7.62 -11.27 -0.83
N PRO A 38 8.21 -11.76 -1.95
CA PRO A 38 8.00 -11.18 -3.26
C PRO A 38 6.50 -11.12 -3.60
N PRO A 39 5.96 -9.93 -3.95
CA PRO A 39 4.56 -9.77 -4.32
C PRO A 39 4.16 -10.66 -5.50
N ILE A 40 2.88 -10.99 -5.56
CA ILE A 40 2.26 -11.65 -6.70
C ILE A 40 1.59 -10.56 -7.54
N ARG A 41 2.09 -10.37 -8.76
CA ARG A 41 1.46 -9.44 -9.70
C ARG A 41 0.24 -10.07 -10.36
N VAL A 42 -0.84 -9.31 -10.47
CA VAL A 42 -2.09 -9.72 -11.14
C VAL A 42 -2.54 -8.67 -12.13
N HIS A 43 -3.30 -9.09 -13.14
CA HIS A 43 -4.11 -8.15 -13.91
C HIS A 43 -5.41 -7.91 -13.14
N LYS A 44 -5.62 -6.67 -12.68
CA LYS A 44 -6.75 -6.31 -11.80
C LYS A 44 -8.09 -6.79 -12.33
N ASP A 45 -8.45 -6.47 -13.57
CA ASP A 45 -9.74 -6.89 -14.15
C ASP A 45 -9.92 -8.40 -14.16
N ARG A 46 -8.87 -9.15 -14.48
CA ARG A 46 -8.91 -10.61 -14.49
C ARG A 46 -9.06 -11.16 -13.07
N PHE A 47 -8.28 -10.61 -12.13
CA PHE A 47 -8.32 -10.99 -10.73
C PHE A 47 -9.67 -10.72 -10.09
N LEU A 48 -10.29 -9.57 -10.37
CA LEU A 48 -11.57 -9.18 -9.78
C LEU A 48 -12.76 -9.92 -10.41
N ASN A 49 -12.74 -10.13 -11.72
CA ASN A 49 -13.91 -10.62 -12.46
C ASN A 49 -13.91 -12.13 -12.75
N ARG A 50 -12.80 -12.84 -12.52
CA ARG A 50 -12.74 -14.31 -12.70
C ARG A 50 -12.52 -15.00 -11.36
N GLU A 51 -13.52 -15.73 -10.90
CA GLU A 51 -13.49 -16.40 -9.59
C GLU A 51 -12.31 -17.38 -9.46
N GLU A 52 -12.01 -18.15 -10.51
CA GLU A 52 -10.87 -19.06 -10.52
C GLU A 52 -9.53 -18.33 -10.34
N GLU A 53 -9.34 -17.18 -11.00
CA GLU A 53 -8.11 -16.39 -10.89
C GLU A 53 -8.01 -15.72 -9.52
N PHE A 54 -9.12 -15.19 -9.00
CA PHE A 54 -9.20 -14.64 -7.65
C PHE A 54 -8.76 -15.68 -6.62
N ARG A 55 -9.38 -16.86 -6.67
CA ARG A 55 -9.09 -17.99 -5.77
C ARG A 55 -7.65 -18.47 -5.90
N ARG A 56 -7.16 -18.65 -7.13
CA ARG A 56 -5.80 -19.14 -7.42
C ARG A 56 -4.72 -18.25 -6.80
N HIS A 57 -4.80 -16.93 -6.98
CA HIS A 57 -3.77 -16.03 -6.47
C HIS A 57 -3.83 -15.88 -4.94
N LEU A 58 -5.01 -15.89 -4.34
CA LEU A 58 -5.16 -15.89 -2.88
C LEU A 58 -4.56 -17.15 -2.24
N LEU A 59 -4.89 -18.33 -2.78
CA LEU A 59 -4.33 -19.60 -2.31
C LEU A 59 -2.80 -19.63 -2.47
N LEU A 60 -2.29 -19.13 -3.59
CA LEU A 60 -0.85 -19.02 -3.82
C LEU A 60 -0.18 -18.08 -2.80
N ALA A 61 -0.76 -16.91 -2.54
CA ALA A 61 -0.24 -15.97 -1.55
C ALA A 61 -0.21 -16.57 -0.14
N ALA A 62 -1.32 -17.21 0.26
CA ALA A 62 -1.42 -17.89 1.55
C ALA A 62 -0.41 -19.04 1.70
N ALA A 63 -0.22 -19.84 0.65
CA ALA A 63 0.76 -20.92 0.65
C ALA A 63 2.19 -20.40 0.83
N LYS A 64 2.55 -19.29 0.16
CA LYS A 64 3.87 -18.65 0.32
C LYS A 64 4.10 -18.14 1.74
N CYS A 65 3.04 -17.68 2.40
CA CYS A 65 3.09 -17.14 3.76
C CYS A 65 3.24 -18.18 4.87
N GLY A 66 3.03 -19.48 4.61
CA GLY A 66 2.98 -20.48 5.68
C GLY A 66 1.85 -20.20 6.69
N GLU A 67 1.74 -20.98 7.76
CA GLU A 67 0.58 -20.96 8.69
C GLU A 67 0.41 -19.63 9.43
N ASP A 68 1.49 -19.05 9.95
CA ASP A 68 1.47 -17.83 10.77
C ASP A 68 1.57 -16.51 9.98
N GLY A 69 1.57 -16.60 8.65
CA GLY A 69 1.65 -15.43 7.77
C GLY A 69 0.30 -14.91 7.32
N TRP A 70 0.31 -13.78 6.62
CA TRP A 70 -0.90 -13.10 6.17
C TRP A 70 -0.79 -12.56 4.74
N VAL A 71 -1.94 -12.38 4.10
CA VAL A 71 -2.02 -11.88 2.72
C VAL A 71 -2.42 -10.42 2.73
N LEU A 72 -1.73 -9.61 1.93
CA LEU A 72 -2.08 -8.20 1.71
C LEU A 72 -2.51 -8.04 0.25
N VAL A 73 -3.70 -7.49 0.00
CA VAL A 73 -4.12 -7.09 -1.34
C VAL A 73 -3.99 -5.58 -1.45
N VAL A 74 -3.19 -5.10 -2.41
CA VAL A 74 -3.06 -3.69 -2.76
C VAL A 74 -3.39 -3.52 -4.24
N LEU A 75 -4.49 -2.84 -4.55
CA LEU A 75 -4.92 -2.58 -5.92
C LEU A 75 -5.40 -1.14 -6.01
N ASP A 76 -5.03 -0.45 -7.09
CA ASP A 76 -5.48 0.91 -7.33
C ASP A 76 -7.01 0.97 -7.45
N ALA A 77 -7.63 2.06 -6.99
CA ALA A 77 -9.09 2.22 -7.14
C ALA A 77 -9.47 2.59 -8.57
N ASP A 78 -8.60 3.29 -9.29
CA ASP A 78 -8.94 4.06 -10.48
C ASP A 78 -10.15 4.95 -10.21
N ASP A 79 -11.22 4.80 -11.00
CA ASP A 79 -12.49 5.52 -10.81
C ASP A 79 -13.48 4.78 -9.87
N SER A 80 -13.10 3.62 -9.30
CA SER A 80 -13.96 2.85 -8.39
C SER A 80 -13.96 3.43 -6.97
N CYS A 81 -15.05 3.22 -6.22
CA CYS A 81 -15.07 3.56 -4.79
C CYS A 81 -14.13 2.63 -4.00
N PRO A 82 -13.06 3.15 -3.34
CA PRO A 82 -12.06 2.32 -2.68
C PRO A 82 -12.65 1.47 -1.55
N MET A 83 -13.59 2.04 -0.79
CA MET A 83 -14.25 1.39 0.33
C MET A 83 -15.13 0.22 -0.11
N ALA A 84 -15.92 0.41 -1.18
CA ALA A 84 -16.79 -0.65 -1.70
C ALA A 84 -15.95 -1.78 -2.29
N LEU A 85 -14.91 -1.45 -3.06
CA LEU A 85 -14.00 -2.43 -3.65
C LEU A 85 -13.25 -3.22 -2.56
N ALA A 86 -12.72 -2.55 -1.54
CA ALA A 86 -12.05 -3.22 -0.43
C ALA A 86 -12.98 -4.16 0.34
N ALA A 87 -14.23 -3.75 0.55
CA ALA A 87 -15.23 -4.56 1.24
C ALA A 87 -15.60 -5.82 0.44
N ASP A 88 -15.79 -5.71 -0.88
CA ASP A 88 -16.08 -6.87 -1.74
C ASP A 88 -14.92 -7.86 -1.77
N ILE A 89 -13.70 -7.37 -2.03
CA ILE A 89 -12.49 -8.21 -2.05
C ILE A 89 -12.32 -8.92 -0.72
N ARG A 90 -12.47 -8.21 0.41
CA ARG A 90 -12.31 -8.82 1.74
C ARG A 90 -13.34 -9.93 1.97
N ARG A 91 -14.62 -9.65 1.72
CA ARG A 91 -15.71 -10.64 1.87
C ARG A 91 -15.45 -11.91 1.06
N ARG A 92 -15.02 -11.76 -0.20
CA ARG A 92 -14.70 -12.89 -1.08
C ARG A 92 -13.43 -13.62 -0.63
N ALA A 93 -12.42 -12.90 -0.17
CA ALA A 93 -11.18 -13.49 0.31
C ALA A 93 -11.39 -14.32 1.58
N GLU A 94 -12.26 -13.89 2.49
CA GLU A 94 -12.66 -14.64 3.69
C GLU A 94 -13.33 -15.99 3.34
N GLN A 95 -14.04 -16.08 2.22
CA GLN A 95 -14.61 -17.34 1.74
C GLN A 95 -13.54 -18.30 1.18
N VAL A 96 -12.49 -17.76 0.56
CA VAL A 96 -11.39 -18.56 0.00
C VAL A 96 -10.40 -18.98 1.08
N LEU A 97 -10.15 -18.12 2.06
CA LEU A 97 -9.13 -18.28 3.11
C LEU A 97 -9.73 -18.10 4.52
N PRO A 98 -10.71 -18.92 4.96
CA PRO A 98 -11.49 -18.68 6.19
C PRO A 98 -10.67 -18.64 7.48
N HIS A 99 -9.49 -19.24 7.50
CA HIS A 99 -8.60 -19.29 8.66
C HIS A 99 -7.32 -18.46 8.48
N ARG A 100 -7.23 -17.63 7.42
CA ARG A 100 -6.06 -16.80 7.16
C ARG A 100 -6.40 -15.34 7.30
N THR A 101 -5.44 -14.58 7.82
CA THR A 101 -5.54 -13.13 7.85
C THR A 101 -5.34 -12.56 6.45
N VAL A 102 -6.32 -11.78 6.00
CA VAL A 102 -6.26 -11.02 4.75
C VAL A 102 -6.54 -9.56 5.03
N ALA A 103 -5.61 -8.68 4.66
CA ALA A 103 -5.84 -7.25 4.65
C ALA A 103 -6.04 -6.76 3.20
N VAL A 104 -6.92 -5.78 3.04
CA VAL A 104 -7.19 -5.17 1.73
C VAL A 104 -7.03 -3.66 1.87
N VAL A 105 -6.16 -3.10 1.02
CA VAL A 105 -5.85 -1.68 0.96
C VAL A 105 -5.98 -1.24 -0.48
N ILE A 106 -6.77 -0.20 -0.72
CA ILE A 106 -7.04 0.31 -2.06
C ILE A 106 -6.58 1.76 -2.09
N PRO A 107 -5.39 2.07 -2.65
CA PRO A 107 -5.00 3.45 -2.95
C PRO A 107 -6.13 4.14 -3.70
N ASN A 108 -6.54 5.30 -3.21
CA ASN A 108 -7.61 6.05 -3.88
C ASN A 108 -7.02 6.66 -5.16
N ARG A 109 -7.69 6.41 -6.30
CA ARG A 109 -7.16 6.62 -7.65
C ARG A 109 -5.98 5.70 -7.95
N GLU A 110 -4.77 6.10 -7.58
CA GLU A 110 -3.53 5.40 -7.91
C GLU A 110 -2.59 5.36 -6.70
N PHE A 111 -1.67 4.39 -6.69
CA PHE A 111 -0.60 4.26 -5.69
C PHE A 111 0.19 5.56 -5.49
N GLU A 112 0.42 6.31 -6.56
CA GLU A 112 1.07 7.62 -6.56
C GLU A 112 0.44 8.63 -5.60
N ALA A 113 -0.85 8.49 -5.27
CA ALA A 113 -1.50 9.34 -4.27
C ALA A 113 -0.74 9.35 -2.93
N TRP A 114 -0.08 8.26 -2.57
CA TRP A 114 0.74 8.21 -1.35
C TRP A 114 1.98 9.08 -1.44
N PHE A 115 2.56 9.23 -2.63
CA PHE A 115 3.68 10.15 -2.87
C PHE A 115 3.22 11.59 -2.93
N ILE A 116 2.05 11.87 -3.50
CA ILE A 116 1.45 13.22 -3.45
C ILE A 116 1.21 13.64 -2.00
N ALA A 117 0.70 12.72 -1.16
CA ALA A 117 0.47 12.94 0.26
C ALA A 117 1.74 13.30 1.04
N ALA A 118 2.90 12.82 0.57
CA ALA A 118 4.20 13.07 1.16
C ALA A 118 5.13 13.89 0.25
N ALA A 119 4.56 14.70 -0.67
CA ALA A 119 5.33 15.36 -1.72
C ALA A 119 6.40 16.31 -1.19
N GLU A 120 6.12 17.02 -0.09
CA GLU A 120 7.07 17.91 0.57
C GLU A 120 8.33 17.14 1.03
N SER A 121 8.17 15.95 1.61
CA SER A 121 9.31 15.10 1.99
C SER A 121 10.11 14.53 0.81
N LEU A 122 9.52 14.51 -0.39
CA LEU A 122 10.14 14.01 -1.60
C LEU A 122 10.88 15.10 -2.39
N ASN A 123 10.83 16.36 -1.96
CA ASN A 123 11.49 17.45 -2.65
C ASN A 123 13.01 17.18 -2.78
N GLY A 124 13.53 17.31 -4.00
CA GLY A 124 14.92 16.99 -4.36
C GLY A 124 15.20 15.50 -4.63
N VAL A 125 14.30 14.58 -4.30
CA VAL A 125 14.51 13.15 -4.56
C VAL A 125 14.37 12.89 -6.05
N ARG A 126 15.45 12.41 -6.69
CA ARG A 126 15.47 12.09 -8.14
C ARG A 126 15.04 13.26 -9.04
N GLY A 127 15.29 14.49 -8.60
CA GLY A 127 14.88 15.69 -9.33
C GLY A 127 13.38 15.98 -9.27
N PHE A 128 12.65 15.37 -8.33
CA PHE A 128 11.29 15.81 -7.99
C PHE A 128 11.35 17.18 -7.33
N ALA A 129 10.57 18.13 -7.83
CA ALA A 129 10.48 19.48 -7.30
C ALA A 129 9.09 19.72 -6.73
N TRP A 130 9.04 20.19 -5.48
CA TRP A 130 7.80 20.57 -4.81
C TRP A 130 7.97 21.94 -4.16
N ALA A 131 6.95 22.79 -4.32
CA ALA A 131 6.81 24.06 -3.62
C ALA A 131 5.48 24.09 -2.84
N PRO A 132 5.34 24.93 -1.81
CA PRO A 132 4.10 25.03 -1.03
C PRO A 132 2.82 25.25 -1.86
N GLU A 133 2.93 25.95 -2.99
CA GLU A 133 1.84 26.22 -3.94
C GLU A 133 1.36 24.96 -4.67
N ASP A 134 2.17 23.90 -4.70
CA ASP A 134 1.82 22.61 -5.28
C ASP A 134 0.94 21.76 -4.36
N ARG A 135 0.69 22.19 -3.13
CA ARG A 135 -0.10 21.44 -2.15
C ARG A 135 -1.50 21.18 -2.69
N VAL A 136 -1.88 19.91 -2.68
CA VAL A 136 -3.17 19.40 -3.18
C VAL A 136 -3.64 18.27 -2.27
N ASP A 137 -4.95 18.03 -2.19
CA ASP A 137 -5.49 16.81 -1.60
C ASP A 137 -5.01 15.61 -2.43
N ALA A 138 -4.16 14.78 -1.82
CA ALA A 138 -3.40 13.73 -2.47
C ALA A 138 -4.23 12.72 -3.26
N GLU A 139 -5.49 12.52 -2.88
CA GLU A 139 -6.38 11.54 -3.49
C GLU A 139 -7.39 12.17 -4.47
N THR A 140 -7.26 13.47 -4.75
CA THR A 140 -8.09 14.21 -5.72
C THR A 140 -7.58 14.11 -7.17
N PRO A 141 -6.26 14.16 -7.46
CA PRO A 141 -5.75 14.05 -8.83
C PRO A 141 -6.23 12.77 -9.51
N ARG A 142 -6.94 12.92 -10.63
CA ARG A 142 -7.36 11.77 -11.44
C ARG A 142 -6.18 11.08 -12.12
N ASN A 143 -5.14 11.83 -12.47
CA ASN A 143 -3.91 11.35 -13.08
C ASN A 143 -2.74 11.65 -12.14
N ALA A 144 -2.57 10.84 -11.10
CA ALA A 144 -1.55 11.06 -10.08
C ALA A 144 -0.15 10.86 -10.66
N LYS A 145 0.02 9.89 -11.58
CA LYS A 145 1.27 9.74 -12.35
C LYS A 145 1.61 10.97 -13.18
N GLY A 146 0.62 11.59 -13.81
CA GLY A 146 0.77 12.86 -14.52
C GLY A 146 1.19 13.99 -13.61
N TRP A 147 0.57 14.10 -12.43
CA TRP A 147 0.93 15.08 -11.41
C TRP A 147 2.39 14.92 -10.95
N MET A 148 2.84 13.66 -10.73
CA MET A 148 4.23 13.35 -10.41
C MET A 148 5.16 13.75 -11.57
N LYS A 149 4.83 13.35 -12.80
CA LYS A 149 5.60 13.62 -14.02
C LYS A 149 5.85 15.12 -14.23
N GLU A 150 4.85 15.95 -14.00
CA GLU A 150 4.98 17.41 -14.14
C GLU A 150 6.02 17.99 -13.18
N ARG A 151 6.25 17.35 -12.03
CA ARG A 151 7.20 17.77 -11.00
C ARG A 151 8.56 17.09 -11.09
N MET A 152 8.74 16.16 -12.02
CA MET A 152 10.05 15.58 -12.31
C MET A 152 10.85 16.51 -13.22
N ALA A 153 12.11 16.76 -12.88
CA ALA A 153 13.04 17.53 -13.73
C ALA A 153 13.17 16.95 -15.14
N SER A 154 13.08 15.63 -15.28
CA SER A 154 13.10 14.91 -16.57
C SER A 154 11.80 15.03 -17.37
N ARG A 155 10.73 15.61 -16.77
CA ARG A 155 9.35 15.57 -17.27
C ARG A 155 8.87 14.15 -17.61
N SER A 156 9.42 13.15 -16.93
CA SER A 156 9.07 11.75 -17.05
C SER A 156 8.98 11.13 -15.67
N TYR A 157 7.97 10.29 -15.47
CA TYR A 157 7.80 9.48 -14.28
C TYR A 157 7.69 8.02 -14.71
N GLY A 158 8.68 7.22 -14.35
CA GLY A 158 8.76 5.81 -14.69
C GLY A 158 8.41 4.96 -13.47
N ALA A 159 7.22 4.36 -13.45
CA ALA A 159 6.73 3.62 -12.29
C ALA A 159 7.71 2.54 -11.80
N THR A 160 8.34 1.80 -12.70
CA THR A 160 9.29 0.73 -12.35
C THR A 160 10.59 1.21 -11.70
N THR A 161 10.98 2.48 -11.92
CA THR A 161 12.22 3.07 -11.40
C THR A 161 11.97 4.05 -10.26
N ASP A 162 10.94 4.89 -10.38
CA ASP A 162 10.69 6.00 -9.47
C ASP A 162 9.79 5.56 -8.29
N GLN A 163 8.81 4.66 -8.49
CA GLN A 163 8.00 4.16 -7.37
C GLN A 163 8.88 3.54 -6.27
N PRO A 164 9.82 2.60 -6.55
CA PRO A 164 10.65 2.03 -5.49
C PRO A 164 11.55 3.05 -4.80
N ALA A 165 12.08 4.01 -5.56
CA ALA A 165 12.96 5.04 -5.01
C ALA A 165 12.20 6.04 -4.13
N PHE A 166 11.01 6.45 -4.54
CA PHE A 166 10.12 7.27 -3.70
C PHE A 166 9.62 6.49 -2.51
N SER A 167 9.23 5.22 -2.67
CA SER A 167 8.87 4.33 -1.56
C SER A 167 9.95 4.20 -0.50
N ALA A 168 11.23 4.31 -0.88
CA ALA A 168 12.35 4.30 0.06
C ALA A 168 12.53 5.61 0.84
N LYS A 169 11.90 6.71 0.40
CA LYS A 169 12.21 8.07 0.88
C LYS A 169 11.02 8.84 1.45
N PHE A 170 9.81 8.68 0.90
CA PHE A 170 8.67 9.50 1.33
C PHE A 170 8.41 9.36 2.83
N ASP A 171 8.04 10.44 3.50
CA ASP A 171 7.74 10.43 4.93
C ASP A 171 6.42 9.70 5.21
N LEU A 172 6.49 8.65 6.04
CA LEU A 172 5.32 7.81 6.34
C LEU A 172 4.27 8.55 7.18
N ASP A 173 4.65 9.47 8.08
CA ASP A 173 3.69 10.26 8.85
C ASP A 173 2.99 11.26 7.96
N GLN A 174 3.76 11.98 7.15
CA GLN A 174 3.21 12.97 6.23
C GLN A 174 2.19 12.31 5.29
N ALA A 175 2.53 11.14 4.74
CA ALA A 175 1.59 10.36 3.94
C ALA A 175 0.35 9.94 4.74
N ALA A 176 0.49 9.49 5.99
CA ALA A 176 -0.65 9.04 6.80
C ALA A 176 -1.57 10.18 7.26
N ILE A 177 -1.02 11.37 7.46
CA ILE A 177 -1.78 12.59 7.76
C ILE A 177 -2.59 13.01 6.52
N ASN A 178 -1.97 12.98 5.34
CA ASN A 178 -2.54 13.56 4.13
C ASN A 178 -3.28 12.57 3.20
N SER A 179 -3.17 11.25 3.40
CA SER A 179 -3.89 10.23 2.62
C SER A 179 -4.65 9.25 3.51
N ARG A 180 -5.95 9.11 3.24
CA ARG A 180 -6.81 8.15 3.95
C ARG A 180 -6.46 6.71 3.60
N SER A 181 -6.17 6.43 2.33
CA SER A 181 -5.76 5.10 1.88
C SER A 181 -4.39 4.69 2.45
N PHE A 182 -3.43 5.62 2.60
CA PHE A 182 -2.17 5.31 3.29
C PHE A 182 -2.36 5.15 4.80
N ARG A 183 -3.24 5.94 5.43
CA ARG A 183 -3.61 5.73 6.83
C ARG A 183 -4.22 4.35 7.05
N LYS A 184 -5.06 3.89 6.12
CA LYS A 184 -5.61 2.52 6.12
C LYS A 184 -4.50 1.47 6.03
N MET A 185 -3.48 1.69 5.19
CA MET A 185 -2.30 0.83 5.10
C MET A 185 -1.57 0.72 6.45
N CYS A 186 -1.33 1.85 7.11
CA CYS A 186 -0.71 1.88 8.44
C CYS A 186 -1.55 1.14 9.48
N ALA A 187 -2.87 1.36 9.50
CA ALA A 187 -3.78 0.71 10.44
C ALA A 187 -3.83 -0.82 10.27
N GLU A 188 -3.88 -1.31 9.03
CA GLU A 188 -3.79 -2.76 8.74
C GLU A 188 -2.43 -3.32 9.17
N TRP A 189 -1.33 -2.60 8.95
CA TRP A 189 -0.02 -3.05 9.41
C TRP A 189 0.03 -3.18 10.94
N LYS A 190 -0.39 -2.14 11.68
CA LYS A 190 -0.44 -2.15 13.15
C LYS A 190 -1.30 -3.29 13.68
N LYS A 191 -2.51 -3.46 13.14
CA LYS A 191 -3.46 -4.52 13.53
C LYS A 191 -2.85 -5.92 13.38
N ASN A 192 -2.22 -6.20 12.24
CA ASN A 192 -1.73 -7.55 11.93
C ASN A 192 -0.42 -7.92 12.66
N PHE A 193 0.24 -6.92 13.26
CA PHE A 193 1.37 -7.12 14.18
C PHE A 193 1.02 -6.84 15.64
N GLN A 194 -0.26 -6.61 15.97
CA GLN A 194 -0.75 -6.36 17.33
C GLN A 194 -0.02 -5.20 18.03
N ILE A 195 0.37 -4.19 17.26
CA ILE A 195 1.01 -2.99 17.79
C ILE A 195 -0.10 -2.08 18.30
N GLU A 196 -0.18 -1.88 19.61
CA GLU A 196 -1.08 -0.91 20.21
C GLU A 196 -0.64 0.52 19.86
N GLU A 197 -1.59 1.40 19.55
CA GLU A 197 -1.35 2.84 19.42
C GLU A 197 -0.92 3.39 20.80
N PRO A 198 0.22 4.09 20.93
CA PRO A 198 0.53 4.80 22.17
C PRO A 198 -0.46 5.96 22.35
N GLY A 199 -1.54 5.73 23.10
CA GLY A 199 -2.56 6.78 23.30
C GLY A 199 -3.91 6.40 23.90
N ALA A 200 -4.11 5.18 24.41
CA ALA A 200 -5.26 4.86 25.25
C ALA A 200 -4.82 4.63 26.70
N VAL A 201 -4.25 5.66 27.34
CA VAL A 201 -4.21 5.70 28.80
C VAL A 201 -5.65 5.86 29.25
N ALA A 202 -6.23 4.76 29.71
CA ALA A 202 -7.43 4.79 30.51
C ALA A 202 -7.18 5.66 31.75
N THR A 203 -7.72 6.87 31.76
CA THR A 203 -7.98 7.58 33.02
C THR A 203 -9.08 6.82 33.75
N ALA A 204 -8.65 5.89 34.60
CA ALA A 204 -9.44 5.35 35.69
C ALA A 204 -8.69 5.64 37.00
N ALA A 205 -8.98 6.80 37.59
CA ALA A 205 -8.94 7.09 39.02
C ALA A 205 -9.73 8.38 39.25
#